data_AF-A0A1C5QUX9-F1
#
_entry.id   AF-A0A1C5QUX9-F1
#
_cell.length_a   1.000
_cell.length_b   1.000
_cell.length_c   1.000
_cell.angle_alpha   90.00
_cell.angle_beta   90.00
_cell.angle_gamma   90.00
#
_symmetry.space_group_name_H-M   'P 1'
#
loop_
_entity.id
_entity.type
_entity.pdbx_description
1 polymer ?
#
loop_
_entity_poly.entity_id
_entity_poly.type
_entity_poly.pdbx_seq_one_letter_code
_entity_poly.pdbx_strand_id
1 'polypeptide(L)'
;MMKKVNKKGFTLAELLIVVAIIAVLVAISIPIFTSQLEKSREAVDLANIRSAYAECSAEALTADTATTYAVQKAVDIKQTTSGWASDFDEVCGVKKASVPQVKTTEKIYVTVYCDGKAATLTKASDGITAAPSGSTATVKTIQ
;
A
#
# COMPACT_ATOMS: atom_id res chain seq x y z
N MET A 1 10.06 -63.15 32.27
CA MET A 1 10.97 -62.70 31.18
C MET A 1 10.61 -61.26 30.81
N MET A 2 11.44 -60.28 31.17
CA MET A 2 11.23 -58.87 30.77
C MET A 2 11.87 -58.62 29.41
N LYS A 3 11.08 -58.30 28.40
CA LYS A 3 11.55 -57.90 27.06
C LYS A 3 12.13 -56.48 27.16
N LYS A 4 13.46 -56.32 27.05
CA LYS A 4 14.09 -55.00 26.93
C LYS A 4 13.66 -54.39 25.59
N VAL A 5 12.79 -53.39 25.64
CA VAL A 5 12.42 -52.59 24.48
C VAL A 5 13.53 -51.57 24.25
N ASN A 6 14.38 -51.79 23.24
CA ASN A 6 15.39 -50.81 22.83
C ASN A 6 14.68 -49.58 22.27
N LYS A 7 14.55 -48.53 23.08
CA LYS A 7 14.13 -47.22 22.60
C LYS A 7 15.31 -46.59 21.87
N LYS A 8 15.31 -46.65 20.53
CA LYS A 8 16.26 -45.89 19.71
C LYS A 8 15.95 -44.40 19.90
N GLY A 9 16.86 -43.68 20.55
CA GLY A 9 16.81 -42.22 20.67
C GLY A 9 17.29 -41.54 19.39
N PHE A 10 16.88 -40.28 19.22
CA PHE A 10 17.27 -39.42 18.11
C PHE A 10 18.80 -39.22 18.10
N THR A 11 19.44 -39.46 16.96
CA THR A 11 20.90 -39.30 16.81
C THR A 11 21.26 -37.85 16.50
N LEU A 12 22.46 -37.42 16.93
CA LEU A 12 22.97 -36.08 16.57
C LEU A 12 23.13 -35.91 15.06
N ALA A 13 23.44 -36.99 14.35
CA ALA A 13 23.55 -37.00 12.88
C ALA A 13 22.20 -36.75 12.20
N GLU A 14 21.11 -37.34 12.71
CA GLU A 14 19.74 -37.09 12.24
C GLU A 14 19.34 -35.63 12.48
N LEU A 15 19.73 -35.01 13.61
CA LEU A 15 19.49 -33.57 13.82
C LEU A 15 20.24 -32.72 12.80
N LEU A 16 21.52 -33.04 12.57
CA LEU A 16 22.41 -32.23 11.74
C LEU A 16 21.94 -32.12 10.30
N ILE A 17 21.54 -33.25 9.70
CA ILE A 17 21.04 -33.23 8.31
C ILE A 17 19.73 -32.46 8.19
N VAL A 18 18.85 -32.53 9.20
CA VAL A 18 17.58 -31.81 9.20
C VAL A 18 17.81 -30.30 9.25
N VAL A 19 18.67 -29.82 10.16
CA VAL A 19 18.99 -28.39 10.25
C VAL A 19 19.69 -27.91 8.98
N ALA A 20 20.56 -28.72 8.38
CA ALA A 20 21.22 -28.39 7.11
C ALA A 20 20.21 -28.18 5.98
N ILE A 21 19.21 -29.05 5.84
CA ILE A 21 18.16 -28.89 4.81
C ILE A 21 17.29 -27.67 5.08
N ILE A 22 16.85 -27.45 6.34
CA ILE A 22 16.05 -26.28 6.72
C ILE A 22 16.81 -24.99 6.42
N ALA A 23 18.12 -24.94 6.68
CA ALA A 23 18.94 -23.76 6.41
C ALA A 23 18.91 -23.37 4.91
N VAL A 24 19.02 -24.36 4.01
CA VAL A 24 18.94 -24.11 2.56
C VAL A 24 17.55 -23.62 2.14
N LEU A 25 16.49 -24.25 2.65
CA LEU A 25 15.12 -23.84 2.32
C LEU A 25 14.82 -22.42 2.80
N VAL A 26 15.21 -22.08 4.03
CA VAL A 26 14.99 -20.76 4.64
C VAL A 26 15.77 -19.68 3.91
N ALA A 27 17.01 -19.96 3.48
CA ALA A 27 17.85 -19.01 2.75
C ALA A 27 17.18 -18.49 1.47
N ILE A 28 16.46 -19.35 0.75
CA ILE A 28 15.73 -18.96 -0.48
C ILE A 28 14.33 -18.42 -0.14
N SER A 29 13.67 -19.00 0.87
CA SER A 29 12.27 -18.69 1.17
C SER A 29 12.07 -17.30 1.78
N ILE A 30 12.96 -16.84 2.66
CA ILE A 30 12.83 -15.54 3.33
C ILE A 30 12.74 -14.37 2.33
N PRO A 31 13.69 -14.19 1.38
CA PRO A 31 13.63 -13.04 0.47
C PRO A 31 12.39 -13.06 -0.44
N ILE A 32 12.01 -14.25 -0.93
CA ILE A 32 10.82 -14.42 -1.77
C ILE A 32 9.57 -14.06 -0.97
N PHE A 33 9.40 -14.64 0.22
CA PHE A 33 8.23 -14.40 1.05
C PHE A 33 8.14 -12.94 1.47
N THR A 34 9.26 -12.30 1.81
CA THR A 34 9.30 -10.87 2.15
C THR A 34 8.85 -10.00 0.99
N SER A 35 9.32 -10.27 -0.23
CA SER A 35 8.88 -9.53 -1.42
C SER A 35 7.38 -9.72 -1.70
N GLN A 36 6.87 -10.94 -1.55
CA GLN A 36 5.45 -11.24 -1.76
C GLN A 36 4.54 -10.60 -0.70
N LEU A 37 4.98 -10.55 0.56
CA LEU A 37 4.28 -9.83 1.62
C LEU A 37 4.22 -8.34 1.33
N GLU A 38 5.30 -7.76 0.82
CA GLU A 38 5.33 -6.35 0.45
C GLU A 38 4.37 -6.04 -0.68
N LYS A 39 4.40 -6.82 -1.77
CA LYS A 39 3.41 -6.71 -2.87
C LYS A 39 1.97 -6.88 -2.41
N SER A 40 1.73 -7.72 -1.40
CA SER A 40 0.38 -7.91 -0.83
C SER A 40 -0.10 -6.69 -0.06
N ARG A 41 0.80 -6.02 0.69
CA ARG A 41 0.49 -4.75 1.37
C ARG A 41 0.20 -3.65 0.35
N GLU A 42 1.03 -3.56 -0.69
CA GLU A 42 0.82 -2.63 -1.79
C GLU A 42 -0.55 -2.83 -2.44
N ALA A 43 -0.94 -4.08 -2.74
CA ALA A 43 -2.25 -4.37 -3.32
C ALA A 43 -3.42 -3.86 -2.46
N VAL A 44 -3.29 -3.94 -1.12
CA VAL A 44 -4.26 -3.37 -0.18
C VAL A 44 -4.25 -1.85 -0.23
N ASP A 45 -3.08 -1.22 -0.26
CA ASP A 45 -2.96 0.25 -0.36
C ASP A 45 -3.57 0.77 -1.66
N LEU A 46 -3.29 0.10 -2.77
CA LEU A 46 -3.89 0.35 -4.09
C LEU A 46 -5.42 0.20 -4.08
N ALA A 47 -5.95 -0.78 -3.34
CA ALA A 47 -7.40 -0.94 -3.18
C ALA A 47 -8.00 0.20 -2.33
N ASN A 48 -7.36 0.55 -1.21
CA ASN A 48 -7.78 1.65 -0.35
C ASN A 48 -7.78 2.99 -1.08
N ILE A 49 -6.77 3.24 -1.93
CA ILE A 49 -6.70 4.42 -2.80
C ILE A 49 -7.90 4.48 -3.75
N ARG A 50 -8.26 3.35 -4.39
CA ARG A 50 -9.44 3.30 -5.27
C ARG A 50 -10.75 3.54 -4.52
N SER A 51 -10.88 2.99 -3.32
CA SER A 51 -12.05 3.22 -2.47
C SER A 51 -12.17 4.70 -2.08
N ALA A 52 -11.07 5.32 -1.66
CA ALA A 52 -11.03 6.75 -1.35
C ALA A 52 -11.34 7.61 -2.58
N TYR A 53 -10.83 7.25 -3.75
CA TYR A 53 -11.16 7.92 -5.01
C TYR A 53 -12.66 7.87 -5.32
N ALA A 54 -13.29 6.69 -5.18
CA ALA A 54 -14.72 6.54 -5.42
C ALA A 54 -15.54 7.44 -4.50
N GLU A 55 -15.18 7.51 -3.22
CA GLU A 55 -15.83 8.39 -2.25
C GLU A 55 -15.64 9.87 -2.56
N CYS A 56 -14.41 10.30 -2.85
CA CYS A 56 -14.14 11.68 -3.27
C CYS A 56 -14.87 12.03 -4.57
N SER A 57 -14.98 11.08 -5.50
CA SER A 57 -15.69 11.31 -6.77
C SER A 57 -17.20 11.48 -6.58
N ALA A 58 -17.82 10.70 -5.69
CA ALA A 58 -19.24 10.84 -5.38
C ALA A 58 -19.54 12.21 -4.76
N GLU A 59 -18.68 12.67 -3.85
CA GLU A 59 -18.81 13.99 -3.22
C GLU A 59 -18.50 15.12 -4.22
N ALA A 60 -17.49 14.96 -5.07
CA ALA A 60 -17.12 15.97 -6.06
C ALA A 60 -18.24 16.22 -7.10
N LEU A 61 -19.08 15.21 -7.38
CA LEU A 61 -20.23 15.34 -8.28
C LEU A 61 -21.39 16.16 -7.70
N THR A 62 -21.52 16.20 -6.37
CA THR A 62 -22.59 16.96 -5.68
C THR A 62 -22.09 18.29 -5.13
N ALA A 63 -20.77 18.50 -5.12
CA ALA A 63 -20.14 19.70 -4.62
C ALA A 63 -20.47 20.93 -5.48
N ASP A 64 -20.70 22.07 -4.81
CA ASP A 64 -20.81 23.36 -5.48
C ASP A 64 -19.43 23.84 -5.94
N THR A 65 -19.20 23.79 -7.25
CA THR A 65 -17.95 24.20 -7.89
C THR A 65 -17.54 25.65 -7.64
N ALA A 66 -18.47 26.52 -7.20
CA ALA A 66 -18.15 27.90 -6.82
C ALA A 66 -17.43 27.99 -5.47
N THR A 67 -17.63 27.02 -4.58
CA THR A 67 -17.09 27.02 -3.21
C THR A 67 -16.10 25.89 -2.95
N THR A 68 -16.20 24.80 -3.72
CA THR A 68 -15.35 23.61 -3.60
C THR A 68 -14.64 23.35 -4.92
N TYR A 69 -13.31 23.44 -4.89
CA TYR A 69 -12.46 23.19 -6.06
C TYR A 69 -12.14 21.71 -6.24
N ALA A 70 -11.88 21.03 -5.12
CA ALA A 70 -11.56 19.62 -5.10
C ALA A 70 -12.02 18.98 -3.79
N VAL A 71 -12.25 17.68 -3.85
CA VAL A 71 -12.49 16.83 -2.68
C VAL A 71 -11.32 15.90 -2.51
N GLN A 72 -10.88 15.69 -1.28
CA GLN A 72 -9.78 14.79 -1.00
C GLN A 72 -9.98 13.93 0.23
N LYS A 73 -9.33 12.77 0.24
CA LYS A 73 -9.31 11.84 1.36
C LYS A 73 -7.90 11.33 1.61
N ALA A 74 -7.52 11.23 2.89
CA ALA A 74 -6.25 10.65 3.28
C ALA A 74 -6.36 9.12 3.31
N VAL A 75 -5.38 8.44 2.72
CA VAL A 75 -5.24 7.00 2.76
C VAL A 75 -3.98 6.63 3.53
N ASP A 76 -4.15 5.81 4.55
CA ASP A 76 -3.05 5.22 5.31
C ASP A 76 -2.36 4.11 4.53
N ILE A 77 -1.05 4.18 4.47
CA ILE A 77 -0.21 3.27 3.69
C ILE A 77 0.34 2.16 4.59
N LYS A 78 0.29 0.93 4.08
CA LYS A 78 0.70 -0.31 4.77
C LYS A 78 1.97 -0.93 4.22
N GLN A 79 2.41 -0.57 3.00
CA GLN A 79 3.71 -1.00 2.48
C GLN A 79 4.84 -0.52 3.41
N THR A 80 5.90 -1.31 3.61
CA THR A 80 6.98 -0.99 4.56
C THR A 80 8.21 -0.38 3.92
N THR A 81 8.34 -0.51 2.61
CA THR A 81 9.43 0.03 1.81
C THR A 81 8.95 1.24 1.02
N SER A 82 9.85 2.21 0.77
CA SER A 82 9.53 3.31 -0.14
C SER A 82 9.76 2.81 -1.56
N GLY A 83 8.69 2.75 -2.34
CA GLY A 83 8.75 2.08 -3.63
C GLY A 83 7.49 1.28 -3.90
N TRP A 84 6.99 1.28 -5.12
CA TRP A 84 5.97 0.33 -5.54
C TRP A 84 6.62 -0.85 -6.28
N ALA A 85 6.78 -1.98 -5.59
CA ALA A 85 7.31 -3.23 -6.15
C ALA A 85 6.24 -4.03 -6.92
N SER A 86 4.96 -3.75 -6.70
CA SER A 86 3.83 -4.33 -7.42
C SER A 86 3.75 -3.81 -8.86
N ASP A 87 3.32 -4.70 -9.77
CA ASP A 87 3.16 -4.38 -11.18
C ASP A 87 1.75 -3.85 -11.42
N PHE A 88 1.62 -2.53 -11.52
CA PHE A 88 0.40 -1.85 -11.95
C PHE A 88 0.77 -0.71 -12.91
N ASP A 89 -0.09 -0.43 -13.88
CA ASP A 89 0.11 0.66 -14.85
C ASP A 89 -0.37 2.00 -14.27
N GLU A 90 -1.58 2.00 -13.72
CA GLU A 90 -2.19 3.18 -13.12
C GLU A 90 -3.16 2.84 -11.97
N VAL A 91 -3.44 3.85 -11.16
CA VAL A 91 -4.46 3.84 -10.12
C VAL A 91 -5.21 5.16 -10.13
N CYS A 92 -6.54 5.12 -10.25
CA CYS A 92 -7.40 6.31 -10.33
C CYS A 92 -7.01 7.28 -11.47
N GLY A 93 -6.56 6.75 -12.61
CA GLY A 93 -6.07 7.54 -13.75
C GLY A 93 -4.69 8.16 -13.57
N VAL A 94 -3.99 7.85 -12.47
CA VAL A 94 -2.62 8.30 -12.19
C VAL A 94 -1.66 7.15 -12.49
N LYS A 95 -0.73 7.38 -13.42
CA LYS A 95 0.32 6.41 -13.77
C LYS A 95 1.20 6.10 -12.57
N LYS A 96 1.68 4.86 -12.46
CA LYS A 96 2.60 4.39 -11.40
C LYS A 96 3.78 5.33 -11.15
N ALA A 97 4.39 5.86 -12.22
CA ALA A 97 5.53 6.78 -12.13
C ALA A 97 5.20 8.10 -11.39
N SER A 98 3.94 8.52 -11.42
CA SER A 98 3.44 9.72 -10.75
C SER A 98 2.80 9.42 -9.39
N VAL A 99 2.62 8.15 -9.02
CA VAL A 99 2.15 7.79 -7.69
C VAL A 99 3.28 8.06 -6.69
N PRO A 100 3.01 8.78 -5.59
CA PRO A 100 4.02 9.06 -4.59
C PRO A 100 4.64 7.78 -4.01
N GLN A 101 5.97 7.80 -3.86
CA GLN A 101 6.70 6.70 -3.21
C GLN A 101 6.64 6.90 -1.70
N VAL A 102 5.88 6.06 -1.00
CA VAL A 102 5.56 6.23 0.42
C VAL A 102 5.84 4.95 1.22
N LYS A 103 5.86 5.01 2.55
CA LYS A 103 6.04 3.83 3.44
C LYS A 103 5.11 3.89 4.65
N THR A 104 5.03 2.80 5.41
CA THR A 104 4.23 2.66 6.63
C THR A 104 4.55 3.81 7.56
N THR A 105 3.54 4.66 7.83
CA THR A 105 3.52 5.96 8.57
C THR A 105 3.19 7.17 7.71
N GLU A 106 3.39 7.09 6.39
CA GLU A 106 3.01 8.15 5.47
C GLU A 106 1.56 7.96 4.98
N LYS A 107 0.95 9.07 4.57
CA LYS A 107 -0.39 9.09 3.98
C LYS A 107 -0.31 9.63 2.55
N ILE A 108 -1.16 9.11 1.69
CA ILE A 108 -1.43 9.70 0.37
C ILE A 108 -2.78 10.41 0.44
N TYR A 109 -2.83 11.66 -0.01
CA TYR A 109 -4.09 12.32 -0.36
C TYR A 109 -4.50 11.92 -1.76
N VAL A 110 -5.70 11.34 -1.87
CA VAL A 110 -6.40 11.17 -3.13
C VAL A 110 -7.23 12.42 -3.34
N THR A 111 -6.98 13.17 -4.40
CA THR A 111 -7.69 14.44 -4.69
C THR A 111 -8.44 14.32 -6.01
N VAL A 112 -9.74 14.56 -5.98
CA VAL A 112 -10.64 14.59 -7.14
C VAL A 112 -11.12 16.01 -7.34
N TYR A 113 -10.94 16.55 -8.54
CA TYR A 113 -11.33 17.92 -8.86
C TYR A 113 -12.77 17.99 -9.33
N CYS A 114 -13.49 19.01 -8.90
CA CYS A 114 -14.88 19.24 -9.30
C CYS A 114 -15.00 19.81 -10.72
N ASP A 115 -13.89 20.30 -11.30
CA ASP A 115 -13.83 20.89 -12.64
C ASP A 115 -13.56 19.88 -13.77
N GLY A 116 -13.56 18.58 -13.45
CA GLY A 116 -13.33 17.50 -14.42
C GLY A 116 -11.85 17.25 -14.76
N LYS A 117 -10.90 17.91 -14.09
CA LYS A 117 -9.48 17.54 -14.19
C LYS A 117 -9.23 16.13 -13.66
N ALA A 118 -8.18 15.51 -14.21
CA ALA A 118 -7.69 14.22 -13.74
C ALA A 118 -7.33 14.29 -12.25
N ALA A 119 -7.65 13.24 -11.51
CA ALA A 119 -7.30 13.15 -10.09
C ALA A 119 -5.80 13.12 -9.87
N THR A 120 -5.38 13.54 -8.68
CA THR A 120 -3.98 13.56 -8.28
C THR A 120 -3.79 12.78 -6.99
N LEU A 121 -2.61 12.18 -6.86
CA LEU A 121 -2.14 11.50 -5.65
C LEU A 121 -0.93 12.28 -5.14
N THR A 122 -1.02 12.79 -3.92
CA THR A 122 0.03 13.62 -3.33
C THR A 122 0.39 13.07 -1.96
N LYS A 123 1.67 13.12 -1.55
CA LYS A 123 2.00 12.77 -0.17
C LYS A 123 1.38 13.81 0.76
N ALA A 124 0.93 13.38 1.93
CA ALA A 124 0.44 14.32 2.93
C ALA A 124 1.50 15.34 3.39
N SER A 125 2.79 14.97 3.34
CA SER A 125 3.91 15.87 3.64
C SER A 125 4.08 17.00 2.66
N ASP A 126 3.70 16.79 1.40
CA ASP A 126 3.92 17.75 0.31
C ASP A 126 2.78 18.78 0.25
N GLY A 127 1.81 18.64 1.14
CA GLY A 127 0.64 19.47 1.23
C GLY A 127 -0.46 19.05 0.26
N ILE A 128 -1.54 19.81 0.32
CA ILE A 128 -2.75 19.60 -0.48
C ILE A 128 -2.66 20.48 -1.72
N THR A 129 -3.18 20.02 -2.86
CA THR A 129 -3.24 20.84 -4.07
C THR A 129 -4.11 22.07 -3.80
N ALA A 130 -3.51 23.26 -3.72
CA ALA A 130 -4.26 24.49 -3.51
C ALA A 130 -5.19 24.80 -4.69
N ALA A 131 -6.25 25.54 -4.44
CA ALA A 131 -7.10 26.08 -5.50
C ALA A 131 -6.29 27.01 -6.42
N PRO A 132 -6.66 27.14 -7.71
CA PRO A 132 -5.98 28.02 -8.66
C PRO A 132 -5.97 29.47 -8.16
N SER A 133 -4.88 30.19 -8.43
CA SER A 133 -4.73 31.60 -8.05
C SER A 133 -5.90 32.44 -8.59
N GLY A 134 -6.65 33.09 -7.70
CA GLY A 134 -7.83 33.89 -8.04
C GLY A 134 -9.18 33.21 -7.79
N SER A 135 -9.20 31.93 -7.41
CA SER A 135 -10.40 31.23 -6.95
C SER A 135 -10.58 31.36 -5.44
N THR A 136 -11.81 31.63 -4.99
CA THR A 136 -12.21 31.56 -3.56
C THR A 136 -12.60 30.15 -3.12
N ALA A 137 -12.68 29.20 -4.06
CA ALA A 137 -13.05 27.83 -3.78
C ALA A 137 -11.94 27.12 -2.99
N THR A 138 -12.32 26.21 -2.10
CA THR A 138 -11.39 25.51 -1.19
C THR A 138 -11.32 24.02 -1.52
N VAL A 139 -10.30 23.34 -0.97
CA VAL A 139 -10.25 21.88 -1.00
C VAL A 139 -10.97 21.33 0.21
N LYS A 140 -12.01 20.54 -0.03
CA LYS A 140 -12.76 19.84 1.01
C LYS A 140 -12.05 18.54 1.36
N THR A 141 -11.74 18.34 2.64
CA THR A 141 -11.18 17.08 3.13
C THR A 141 -12.28 16.25 3.76
N ILE A 142 -12.50 15.05 3.24
CA ILE A 142 -13.43 14.06 3.81
C ILE A 142 -12.66 13.05 4.68
N GLN A 143 -13.36 12.51 5.68
CA GLN A 143 -12.79 11.59 6.68
C GLN A 143 -12.73 10.16 6.13
#